data_AF-A0A8T6YKR0-F1
#
_entry.id   AF-A0A8T6YKR0-F1
#
_cell.length_a   1.000
_cell.length_b   1.000
_cell.length_c   1.000
_cell.angle_alpha   90.00
_cell.angle_beta   90.00
_cell.angle_gamma   90.00
#
_symmetry.space_group_name_H-M   'P 1'
#
loop_
_entity.id
_entity.type
_entity.pdbx_description
1 polymer ?
#
loop_
_entity_poly.entity_id
_entity_poly.type
_entity_poly.pdbx_seq_one_letter_code
_entity_poly.pdbx_strand_id
1 'polypeptide(L)' 'MHNNPYFYTNLVIFMIQCKICGTPLGKEPSTQHLDEHWKKHHEWHWKINQDKTPEDALLKKK' A
#
# COMPACT_ATOMS: atom_id res chain seq x y z
N MET A 1 16.38 7.06 37.02
CA MET A 1 15.29 7.09 36.03
C MET A 1 15.93 7.02 34.65
N HIS A 2 16.18 5.81 34.14
CA HIS A 2 16.83 5.63 32.84
C HIS A 2 15.76 5.66 31.74
N ASN A 3 15.74 6.74 30.96
CA ASN A 3 14.97 6.81 29.72
C ASN A 3 15.60 5.82 28.73
N ASN A 4 14.98 4.65 28.58
CA ASN A 4 15.36 3.66 27.59
C ASN A 4 14.78 4.06 26.22
N PRO A 5 15.61 4.43 25.22
CA PRO A 5 15.12 4.88 23.92
C PRO A 5 14.53 3.75 23.04
N TYR A 6 14.55 2.50 23.49
CA TYR A 6 14.07 1.34 22.72
C TYR A 6 12.59 0.98 22.95
N PHE A 7 11.80 1.83 23.62
CA PHE A 7 10.40 1.50 23.95
C PHE A 7 9.38 1.74 22.81
N TYR A 8 9.83 1.99 21.57
CA TYR A 8 8.95 2.23 20.42
C TYR A 8 9.15 1.24 19.24
N THR A 9 9.59 0.01 19.49
CA THR A 9 9.94 -0.94 18.41
C THR A 9 9.08 -2.20 18.33
N ASN A 10 7.80 -2.15 18.71
CA ASN A 10 6.90 -3.31 18.52
C ASN A 10 5.46 -2.94 18.09
N LEU A 11 5.30 -1.89 17.29
CA LEU A 11 4.14 -1.82 16.41
C LEU A 11 4.58 -2.48 15.09
N VAL A 12 4.36 -3.79 14.94
CA VAL A 12 4.31 -4.40 13.61
C VAL A 12 3.09 -3.78 12.93
N ILE A 13 3.25 -2.57 12.41
CA ILE A 13 2.25 -1.90 11.61
C ILE A 13 2.11 -2.80 10.40
N PHE A 14 1.00 -3.54 10.31
CA PHE A 14 0.61 -4.24 9.09
C PHE A 14 0.46 -3.18 8.00
N MET A 15 1.57 -2.87 7.32
CA MET A 15 1.61 -1.99 6.18
C MET A 15 1.17 -2.82 4.99
N ILE A 16 0.11 -2.36 4.36
CA ILE A 16 -0.31 -2.87 3.08
C ILE A 16 0.79 -2.53 2.07
N GLN A 17 1.16 -3.53 1.27
CA GLN A 17 2.10 -3.39 0.18
C GLN A 17 1.37 -3.55 -1.14
N CYS A 18 1.81 -2.82 -2.16
CA CYS A 18 1.34 -3.01 -3.52
C CYS A 18 1.66 -4.43 -3.98
N LYS A 19 0.65 -5.17 -4.42
CA LYS A 19 0.78 -6.54 -4.94
C LYS A 19 1.68 -6.64 -6.18
N ILE A 20 1.80 -5.55 -6.95
CA ILE A 20 2.52 -5.54 -8.23
C ILE A 20 4.01 -5.20 -8.03
N CYS A 21 4.34 -4.16 -7.26
CA CYS A 21 5.73 -3.71 -7.06
C CYS A 21 6.28 -3.88 -5.64
N GLY A 22 5.46 -4.28 -4.66
CA GLY A 22 5.87 -4.40 -3.26
C GLY A 22 6.05 -3.07 -2.52
N THR A 23 5.81 -1.93 -3.16
CA THR A 23 5.90 -0.61 -2.51
C THR A 23 4.95 -0.53 -1.32
N PRO A 24 5.40 -0.04 -0.15
CA PRO A 24 4.52 0.19 1.00
C PRO A 24 3.50 1.28 0.68
N LEU A 25 2.21 0.94 0.80
CA LEU A 25 1.07 1.85 0.59
C LEU A 25 0.57 2.46 1.92
N GLY A 26 1.11 2.01 3.05
CA GLY A 26 0.70 2.44 4.39
C GLY A 26 -0.25 1.45 5.06
N LYS A 27 -0.78 1.81 6.24
CA LYS A 27 -1.63 0.92 7.04
C LYS A 27 -3.06 0.82 6.50
N GLU A 28 -3.62 1.96 6.08
CA GLU A 28 -4.98 2.10 5.54
C GLU A 28 -4.91 3.07 4.33
N PRO A 29 -4.44 2.59 3.16
CA PRO A 29 -4.37 3.43 1.97
C PRO A 29 -5.78 3.77 1.49
N SER A 30 -6.01 5.05 1.17
CA SER A 30 -7.27 5.48 0.57
C SER A 30 -7.35 5.08 -0.90
N THR A 31 -8.58 4.93 -1.42
CA THR A 31 -8.84 4.64 -2.84
C THR A 31 -8.12 5.62 -3.77
N GLN A 32 -8.09 6.92 -3.43
CA GLN A 32 -7.40 7.92 -4.22
C GLN A 32 -5.89 7.68 -4.25
N HIS A 33 -5.28 7.38 -3.11
CA HIS A 33 -3.85 7.08 -3.04
C HIS A 33 -3.50 5.82 -3.86
N LEU A 34 -4.36 4.81 -3.82
CA LEU A 34 -4.23 3.60 -4.62
C LEU A 34 -4.35 3.91 -6.12
N ASP A 35 -5.34 4.70 -6.54
CA ASP A 35 -5.52 5.10 -7.94
C ASP A 35 -4.33 5.91 -8.46
N GLU A 36 -3.84 6.88 -7.69
CA GLU A 36 -2.65 7.67 -8.02
C GLU A 36 -1.41 6.78 -8.14
N HIS A 37 -1.21 5.86 -7.20
CA HIS A 37 -0.11 4.89 -7.27
C HIS A 37 -0.24 3.99 -8.51
N TRP A 38 -1.44 3.50 -8.80
CA TRP A 38 -1.70 2.64 -9.95
C TRP A 38 -1.40 3.36 -11.25
N LYS A 39 -1.94 4.56 -11.45
CA LYS A 39 -1.70 5.38 -12.65
C LYS A 39 -0.23 5.74 -12.81
N LYS A 40 0.45 6.08 -11.72
CA LYS A 40 1.84 6.57 -11.76
C LYS A 40 2.87 5.45 -11.96
N HIS A 41 2.72 4.32 -11.25
CA HIS A 41 3.72 3.25 -11.25
C HIS A 41 3.34 2.07 -12.16
N HIS A 42 2.06 1.94 -12.49
CA HIS A 42 1.50 0.80 -13.19
C HIS A 42 0.52 1.26 -14.29
N GLU A 43 0.85 2.35 -14.99
CA GLU A 43 0.01 2.99 -16.01
C GLU A 43 -0.50 1.99 -17.07
N TRP A 44 0.38 1.09 -17.53
CA TRP A 44 0.00 0.06 -18.50
C TRP A 44 -1.07 -0.89 -17.94
N HIS A 45 -0.89 -1.36 -16.69
CA HIS A 45 -1.90 -2.17 -16.01
C HIS A 45 -3.21 -1.41 -15.80
N TRP A 46 -3.14 -0.10 -15.51
CA TRP A 46 -4.31 0.75 -15.35
C TRP A 46 -5.08 0.91 -16.67
N LYS A 47 -4.37 1.16 -17.78
CA LYS A 47 -4.97 1.31 -19.11
C LYS A 47 -5.69 0.05 -19.61
N ILE A 48 -5.16 -1.14 -19.30
CA ILE A 48 -5.74 -2.42 -19.75
C ILE A 48 -6.75 -3.05 -18.77
N ASN A 49 -6.78 -2.61 -17.51
CA ASN A 49 -7.69 -3.13 -16.48
C ASN A 49 -8.58 -2.01 -15.91
N GLN A 50 -9.16 -1.18 -16.78
CA GLN A 50 -10.07 -0.12 -16.34
C GLN A 50 -11.34 -0.65 -15.66
N ASP A 51 -11.68 -1.93 -15.88
CA ASP A 51 -12.80 -2.62 -15.24
C ASP A 51 -12.56 -2.99 -13.76
N LYS A 52 -11.32 -2.87 -13.25
CA LYS A 52 -10.98 -3.20 -11.86
C LYS A 52 -10.84 -1.95 -11.00
N THR A 53 -11.24 -2.07 -9.74
CA THR A 53 -10.98 -1.03 -8.73
C THR A 53 -9.51 -1.04 -8.29
N PRO A 54 -8.91 0.12 -7.92
CA PRO A 54 -7.54 0.21 -7.42
C PRO A 54 -7.23 -0.73 -6.26
N GLU A 55 -8.20 -0.95 -5.37
CA GLU A 55 -8.12 -1.89 -4.26
C GLU A 55 -7.90 -3.32 -4.76
N ASP A 56 -8.71 -3.76 -5.72
CA ASP A 56 -8.63 -5.12 -6.27
C ASP A 56 -7.31 -5.36 -7.03
N ALA A 57 -6.85 -4.32 -7.74
CA ALA A 57 -5.61 -4.40 -8.52
C ALA A 57 -4.36 -4.39 -7.64
N LEU A 58 -4.32 -3.53 -6.62
CA LEU A 58 -3.12 -3.27 -5.82
C LEU A 58 -3.09 -4.01 -4.48
N LEU A 59 -4.24 -4.32 -3.88
CA LEU A 59 -4.29 -5.02 -2.60
C LEU A 59 -4.31 -6.52 -2.81
N LYS A 60 -3.53 -7.24 -1.99
CA LYS A 60 -3.64 -8.69 -1.91
C LYS A 60 -4.87 -9.04 -1.08
N LYS A 61 -5.94 -9.54 -1.72
CA LYS A 61 -7.03 -10.21 -0.98
C LYS A 61 -6.42 -11.34 -0.15
N LYS A 62 -6.75 -11.37 1.15
CA LYS A 62 -6.36 -12.47 2.05
C LYS A 62 -7.04 -13.75 1.63
#